data_AF-A0A3M7NGN3-F1
#
_entry.id   AF-A0A3M7NGN3-F1
#
_cell.length_a   1.000
_cell.length_b   1.000
_cell.length_c   1.000
_cell.angle_alpha   90.00
_cell.angle_beta   90.00
_cell.angle_gamma   90.00
#
_symmetry.space_group_name_H-M   'P 1'
#
loop_
_entity.id
_entity.type
_entity.pdbx_description
1 polymer ?
#
loop_
_entity_poly.entity_id
_entity_poly.type
_entity_poly.pdbx_seq_one_letter_code
_entity_poly.pdbx_strand_id
1 'polypeptide(L)'
;MSGTEISVRERRRYHWPELQLNLWIFVVLAGASTVLGINAWFIVVQKQMQLGIPWLFTFAIVTASLTILFLLLILLLAARRLLIPGGILLGSFILFVLWLTTLIETAIQLFGSGNVNSNCNRHVAGAPFSGVSIETLAWLTQSNICACWKASFAWSIILAVLFLWMIILAWQVQVGDSVPSIEIQEDAPDKKVNLAVLFGSGKGLIIGVPAAFSPTCSNTHIPDYLSHDKLKDAGTVAIITTNDAFVTKAWKKALGAEALGVRVLADAQGEFAKAWDVQFDASPVLGNPRSKRFAAVVDDGKVTKVFVEPDSVGLTGSAAEKILG
;
A
#
# COMPACT_ATOMS: atom_id res chain seq x y z
N MET A 1 -22.01 -28.92 26.18
CA MET A 1 -20.66 -28.32 26.25
C MET A 1 -20.48 -27.50 24.98
N SER A 2 -20.61 -26.18 25.09
CA SER A 2 -20.47 -25.25 23.97
C SER A 2 -18.98 -25.10 23.66
N GLY A 3 -18.54 -25.68 22.54
CA GLY A 3 -17.16 -25.55 22.08
C GLY A 3 -16.89 -24.11 21.72
N THR A 4 -16.04 -23.46 22.49
CA THR A 4 -15.54 -22.12 22.17
C THR A 4 -14.67 -22.25 20.93
N GLU A 5 -15.20 -21.89 19.76
CA GLU A 5 -14.38 -21.70 18.55
C GLU A 5 -13.34 -20.62 18.86
N ILE A 6 -12.12 -21.06 19.14
CA ILE A 6 -10.96 -20.17 19.17
C ILE A 6 -10.72 -19.80 17.71
N SER A 7 -11.36 -18.71 17.26
CA SER A 7 -11.01 -18.09 15.99
C SER A 7 -9.57 -17.58 16.11
N VAL A 8 -8.62 -18.42 15.73
CA VAL A 8 -7.24 -17.99 15.49
C VAL A 8 -7.32 -17.12 14.25
N ARG A 9 -7.64 -15.84 14.45
CA ARG A 9 -7.64 -14.84 13.38
C ARG A 9 -6.18 -14.65 12.99
N GLU A 10 -5.71 -15.49 12.07
CA GLU A 10 -4.40 -15.32 11.47
C GLU A 10 -4.31 -13.88 10.98
N ARG A 11 -3.37 -13.13 11.57
CA ARG A 11 -3.19 -11.72 11.23
C ARG A 11 -2.81 -11.67 9.76
N ARG A 12 -3.77 -11.28 8.90
CA ARG A 12 -3.47 -10.99 7.49
C ARG A 12 -2.30 -10.01 7.47
N ARG A 13 -1.19 -10.41 6.86
CA ARG A 13 -0.13 -9.49 6.51
C ARG A 13 -0.62 -8.74 5.28
N TYR A 14 -0.84 -7.45 5.45
CA TYR A 14 -1.22 -6.56 4.35
C TYR A 14 0.03 -6.16 3.59
N HIS A 15 -0.01 -6.31 2.26
CA HIS A 15 1.08 -5.84 1.40
C HIS A 15 0.83 -4.36 1.07
N TRP A 16 1.79 -3.51 1.43
CA TRP A 16 1.73 -2.07 1.14
C TRP A 16 2.75 -1.76 0.05
N PRO A 17 2.42 -0.92 -0.95
CA PRO A 17 3.39 -0.51 -1.96
C PRO A 17 4.45 0.41 -1.33
N GLU A 18 5.62 -0.15 -1.01
CA GLU A 18 6.65 0.51 -0.20
C GLU A 18 7.13 1.85 -0.80
N LEU A 19 7.35 1.89 -2.12
CA LEU A 19 7.79 3.12 -2.80
C LEU A 19 6.74 4.23 -2.69
N GLN A 20 5.46 3.90 -2.93
CA GLN A 20 4.38 4.86 -2.88
C GLN A 20 4.16 5.38 -1.44
N LEU A 21 4.19 4.47 -0.47
CA LEU A 21 4.05 4.81 0.95
C LEU A 21 5.21 5.71 1.42
N ASN A 22 6.45 5.39 1.06
CA ASN A 22 7.62 6.19 1.46
C ASN A 22 7.64 7.57 0.82
N LEU A 23 7.30 7.68 -0.48
CA LEU A 23 7.15 8.97 -1.16
C LEU A 23 6.05 9.81 -0.51
N TRP A 24 4.92 9.19 -0.19
CA TRP A 24 3.84 9.86 0.52
C TRP A 24 4.27 10.37 1.89
N ILE A 25 4.91 9.53 2.72
CA ILE A 25 5.43 9.93 4.04
C ILE A 25 6.36 11.14 3.92
N PHE A 26 7.28 11.11 2.96
CA PHE A 26 8.23 12.20 2.74
C PHE A 26 7.52 13.53 2.41
N VAL A 27 6.61 13.52 1.44
CA VAL A 27 5.91 14.74 1.01
C VAL A 27 5.00 15.27 2.12
N VAL A 28 4.29 14.39 2.83
CA VAL A 28 3.43 14.79 3.95
C VAL A 28 4.24 15.34 5.12
N LEU A 29 5.40 14.75 5.43
CA LEU A 29 6.29 15.26 6.48
C LEU A 29 6.82 16.66 6.12
N ALA A 30 7.26 16.86 4.87
CA ALA A 30 7.74 18.15 4.38
C ALA A 30 6.64 19.22 4.45
N GLY A 31 5.44 18.88 3.97
CA GLY A 31 4.29 19.80 3.99
C GLY A 31 3.85 20.15 5.41
N ALA A 32 3.65 19.16 6.28
CA ALA A 32 3.22 19.39 7.66
C ALA A 32 4.26 20.21 8.44
N SER A 33 5.55 19.90 8.31
CA SER A 33 6.62 20.64 8.98
C SER A 33 6.69 22.09 8.50
N THR A 34 6.49 22.32 7.19
CA THR A 34 6.48 23.67 6.61
C THR A 34 5.30 24.50 7.13
N VAL A 35 4.09 23.93 7.14
CA VAL A 35 2.89 24.62 7.65
C VAL A 35 3.02 24.89 9.15
N LEU A 36 3.55 23.95 9.93
CA LEU A 36 3.83 24.14 11.35
C LEU A 36 4.77 25.34 11.57
N GLY A 37 5.89 25.38 10.85
CA GLY A 37 6.87 26.46 10.95
C GLY A 37 6.30 27.83 10.56
N ILE A 38 5.56 27.89 9.45
CA ILE A 38 4.92 29.13 8.97
C ILE A 38 3.92 29.67 10.00
N ASN A 39 3.04 28.83 10.53
CA ASN A 39 2.01 29.27 11.46
C ASN A 39 2.59 29.63 12.84
N ALA A 40 3.62 28.92 13.30
CA ALA A 40 4.37 29.30 14.50
C ALA A 40 5.03 30.68 14.33
N TRP A 41 5.61 30.93 13.15
CA TRP A 41 6.18 32.24 12.83
C TRP A 41 5.12 33.34 12.79
N PHE A 42 3.95 33.10 12.19
CA PHE A 42 2.86 34.08 12.20
C PHE A 42 2.40 34.47 13.61
N ILE A 43 2.39 33.54 14.57
CA ILE A 43 2.10 33.88 15.97
C ILE A 43 3.12 34.87 16.53
N VAL A 44 4.41 34.69 16.22
CA VAL A 44 5.47 35.63 16.65
C VAL A 44 5.23 37.01 16.03
N VAL A 45 4.91 37.06 14.73
CA VAL A 45 4.61 38.32 14.03
C VAL A 45 3.40 39.02 14.63
N GLN A 46 2.30 38.32 14.91
CA GLN A 46 1.11 38.89 15.57
C GLN A 46 1.45 39.47 16.95
N LYS A 47 2.22 38.73 17.76
CA LYS A 47 2.66 39.20 19.08
C LYS A 47 3.52 40.45 18.99
N GLN A 48 4.45 40.50 18.04
CA GLN A 48 5.31 41.66 17.82
C GLN A 48 4.51 42.91 17.43
N MET A 49 3.42 42.73 16.68
CA MET A 49 2.50 43.80 16.29
C MET A 49 1.44 44.12 17.36
N GLN A 50 1.47 43.45 18.51
CA GLN A 50 0.45 43.54 19.57
C GLN A 50 -0.98 43.31 19.07
N LEU A 51 -1.13 42.39 18.12
CA LEU A 51 -2.42 41.97 17.59
C LEU A 51 -2.88 40.67 18.23
N GLY A 52 -4.19 40.44 18.22
CA GLY A 52 -4.77 39.16 18.64
C GLY A 52 -4.33 38.01 17.74
N ILE A 53 -4.12 36.82 18.31
CA ILE A 53 -3.72 35.63 17.56
C ILE A 53 -4.97 34.97 16.97
N PRO A 54 -5.09 34.85 15.64
CA PRO A 54 -6.16 34.09 15.00
C PRO A 54 -6.09 32.61 15.40
N TRP A 55 -7.25 32.02 15.71
CA TRP A 55 -7.35 30.61 16.08
C TRP A 55 -6.83 29.66 15.00
N LEU A 56 -6.92 30.07 13.72
CA LEU A 56 -6.40 29.34 12.57
C LEU A 56 -4.92 28.96 12.74
N PHE A 57 -4.08 29.86 13.25
CA PHE A 57 -2.65 29.56 13.39
C PHE A 57 -2.39 28.45 14.41
N THR A 58 -3.07 28.50 15.55
CA THR A 58 -3.00 27.44 16.55
C THR A 58 -3.60 26.13 16.03
N PHE A 59 -4.69 26.20 15.28
CA PHE A 59 -5.34 25.03 14.68
C PHE A 59 -4.45 24.34 13.64
N ALA A 60 -3.78 25.13 12.78
CA ALA A 60 -2.84 24.62 11.78
C ALA A 60 -1.61 23.96 12.45
N ILE A 61 -1.09 24.54 13.53
CA ILE A 61 0.01 23.95 14.31
C ILE A 61 -0.40 22.60 14.91
N VAL A 62 -1.60 22.52 15.51
CA VAL A 62 -2.11 21.25 16.07
C VAL A 62 -2.30 20.21 14.98
N THR A 63 -2.91 20.59 13.86
CA THR A 63 -3.14 19.70 12.70
C THR A 63 -1.82 19.16 12.15
N ALA A 64 -0.82 20.02 11.99
CA ALA A 64 0.50 19.60 11.54
C ALA A 64 1.23 18.72 12.57
N SER A 65 1.10 19.01 13.86
CA SER A 65 1.71 18.22 14.93
C SER A 65 1.10 16.81 15.01
N LEU A 66 -0.23 16.70 14.90
CA LEU A 66 -0.93 15.41 14.83
C LEU A 66 -0.54 14.64 13.56
N THR A 67 -0.33 15.33 12.45
CA THR A 67 0.16 14.72 11.21
C THR A 67 1.54 14.10 11.41
N ILE A 68 2.49 14.84 12.01
CA ILE A 68 3.85 14.33 12.27
C ILE A 68 3.79 13.13 13.23
N LEU A 69 2.99 13.21 14.29
CA LEU A 69 2.79 12.10 15.22
C LEU A 69 2.22 10.86 14.52
N PHE A 70 1.24 11.04 13.63
CA PHE A 70 0.66 9.96 12.84
C PHE A 70 1.70 9.30 11.91
N LEU A 71 2.56 10.08 11.26
CA LEU A 71 3.65 9.56 10.43
C LEU A 71 4.66 8.75 11.25
N LEU A 72 5.05 9.23 12.43
CA LEU A 72 5.94 8.47 13.33
C LEU A 72 5.34 7.14 13.75
N LEU A 73 4.03 7.12 14.04
CA LEU A 73 3.31 5.90 14.38
C LEU A 73 3.23 4.93 13.18
N ILE A 74 2.99 5.43 11.97
CA ILE A 74 3.04 4.62 10.75
C ILE A 74 4.44 4.00 10.58
N LEU A 75 5.50 4.78 10.70
CA LEU A 75 6.88 4.28 10.56
C LEU A 75 7.18 3.19 11.60
N LEU A 76 6.75 3.37 12.84
CA LEU A 76 6.92 2.37 13.90
C LEU A 76 6.14 1.08 13.60
N LEU A 77 4.89 1.20 13.15
CA LEU A 77 4.06 0.05 12.79
C LEU A 77 4.58 -0.66 11.53
N ALA A 78 5.07 0.09 10.54
CA ALA A 78 5.69 -0.44 9.33
C ALA A 78 6.98 -1.21 9.66
N ALA A 79 7.85 -0.65 10.52
CA ALA A 79 9.07 -1.32 10.98
C ALA A 79 8.77 -2.64 11.71
N ARG A 80 7.62 -2.75 12.38
CA ARG A 80 7.15 -3.98 13.04
C ARG A 80 6.32 -4.89 12.14
N ARG A 81 6.09 -4.54 10.86
CA ARG A 81 5.19 -5.24 9.93
C ARG A 81 3.78 -5.46 10.49
N LEU A 82 3.30 -4.52 11.30
CA LEU A 82 1.99 -4.53 11.96
C LEU A 82 1.06 -3.44 11.42
N LEU A 83 1.32 -2.95 10.20
CA LEU A 83 0.58 -1.85 9.62
C LEU A 83 -0.80 -2.32 9.12
N ILE A 84 -1.84 -2.00 9.89
CA ILE A 84 -3.23 -2.39 9.59
C ILE A 84 -3.93 -1.28 8.80
N PRO A 85 -4.57 -1.59 7.65
CA PRO A 85 -5.26 -0.61 6.82
C PRO A 85 -6.36 0.15 7.54
N GLY A 86 -7.14 -0.52 8.40
CA GLY A 86 -8.20 0.15 9.17
C GLY A 86 -7.69 1.28 10.07
N GLY A 87 -6.49 1.13 10.65
CA GLY A 87 -5.87 2.18 11.46
C GLY A 87 -5.43 3.38 10.61
N ILE A 88 -4.85 3.11 9.43
CA ILE A 88 -4.48 4.17 8.48
C ILE A 88 -5.72 4.87 7.92
N LEU A 89 -6.76 4.12 7.58
CA LEU A 89 -8.01 4.65 7.04
C LEU A 89 -8.64 5.66 8.01
N LEU A 90 -8.79 5.27 9.28
CA LEU A 90 -9.35 6.14 10.31
C LEU A 90 -8.48 7.37 10.56
N GLY A 91 -7.16 7.18 10.72
CA GLY A 91 -6.23 8.30 10.94
C GLY A 91 -6.19 9.28 9.76
N SER A 92 -6.18 8.76 8.53
CA SER A 92 -6.18 9.56 7.31
C SER A 92 -7.50 10.32 7.12
N PHE A 93 -8.63 9.73 7.49
CA PHE A 93 -9.92 10.42 7.46
C PHE A 93 -9.97 11.61 8.44
N ILE A 94 -9.51 11.41 9.67
CA ILE A 94 -9.43 12.49 10.67
C ILE A 94 -8.53 13.61 10.15
N LEU A 95 -7.33 13.28 9.69
CA LEU A 95 -6.37 14.26 9.18
C LEU A 95 -6.85 14.96 7.90
N PHE A 96 -7.56 14.25 7.02
CA PHE A 96 -8.20 14.85 5.85
C PHE A 96 -9.15 15.99 6.25
N VAL A 97 -10.04 15.74 7.23
CA VAL A 97 -10.98 16.77 7.71
C VAL A 97 -10.23 17.96 8.31
N LEU A 98 -9.21 17.71 9.14
CA LEU A 98 -8.43 18.78 9.76
C LEU A 98 -7.66 19.62 8.72
N TRP A 99 -7.06 18.99 7.72
CA TRP A 99 -6.38 19.69 6.63
C TRP A 99 -7.35 20.44 5.72
N LEU A 100 -8.55 19.89 5.48
CA LEU A 100 -9.60 20.57 4.74
C LEU A 100 -10.08 21.82 5.47
N THR A 101 -10.28 21.76 6.80
CA THR A 101 -10.59 22.95 7.61
C THR A 101 -9.47 23.99 7.53
N THR A 102 -8.21 23.56 7.68
CA THR A 102 -7.04 24.46 7.56
C THR A 102 -6.99 25.13 6.18
N LEU A 103 -7.29 24.38 5.12
CA LEU A 103 -7.36 24.88 3.75
C LEU A 103 -8.44 25.96 3.59
N ILE A 104 -9.67 25.67 4.02
CA ILE A 104 -10.82 26.59 3.87
C ILE A 104 -10.53 27.91 4.60
N GLU A 105 -10.08 27.83 5.85
CA GLU A 105 -9.79 29.01 6.65
C GLU A 105 -8.62 29.82 6.07
N THR A 106 -7.56 29.15 5.62
CA THR A 106 -6.45 29.83 4.94
C THR A 106 -6.91 30.50 3.64
N ALA A 107 -7.83 29.86 2.90
CA ALA A 107 -8.42 30.41 1.68
C ALA A 107 -9.23 31.68 1.96
N ILE A 108 -10.02 31.69 3.03
CA ILE A 108 -10.81 32.86 3.44
C ILE A 108 -9.90 34.04 3.75
N GLN A 109 -8.80 33.81 4.49
CA GLN A 109 -7.82 34.87 4.80
C GLN A 109 -7.08 35.37 3.54
N LEU A 110 -6.76 34.46 2.63
CA LEU A 110 -5.98 34.77 1.44
C LEU A 110 -6.81 35.42 0.32
N PHE A 111 -8.08 35.05 0.18
CA PHE A 111 -8.93 35.43 -0.96
C PHE A 111 -10.25 36.13 -0.59
N GLY A 112 -10.62 36.25 0.70
CA GLY A 112 -11.84 36.91 1.15
C GLY A 112 -11.92 38.43 0.92
N SER A 113 -12.94 39.08 1.47
CA SER A 113 -13.19 40.52 1.33
C SER A 113 -12.21 41.35 2.17
N GLY A 114 -11.14 41.87 1.52
CA GLY A 114 -10.09 42.69 2.16
C GLY A 114 -8.75 41.95 2.41
N ASN A 115 -8.45 40.96 1.56
CA ASN A 115 -7.52 39.87 1.84
C ASN A 115 -6.01 40.18 1.79
N VAL A 116 -5.26 39.23 2.35
CA VAL A 116 -3.79 39.19 2.33
C VAL A 116 -3.25 39.24 0.89
N ASN A 117 -3.86 38.54 -0.07
CA ASN A 117 -3.33 38.44 -1.43
C ASN A 117 -3.36 39.77 -2.19
N SER A 118 -4.44 40.54 -2.04
CA SER A 118 -4.61 41.88 -2.61
C SER A 118 -3.63 42.86 -1.99
N ASN A 119 -3.47 42.82 -0.65
CA ASN A 119 -2.50 43.64 0.05
C ASN A 119 -1.06 43.31 -0.38
N CYS A 120 -0.72 42.02 -0.49
CA CYS A 120 0.56 41.55 -1.01
C CYS A 120 0.80 42.01 -2.46
N ASN A 121 -0.20 41.91 -3.33
CA ASN A 121 -0.05 42.32 -4.72
C ASN A 121 0.12 43.85 -4.84
N ARG A 122 -0.65 44.63 -4.07
CA ARG A 122 -0.63 46.09 -4.14
C ARG A 122 0.62 46.70 -3.52
N HIS A 123 1.01 46.24 -2.33
CA HIS A 123 2.06 46.92 -1.55
C HIS A 123 3.43 46.25 -1.64
N VAL A 124 3.50 44.98 -2.05
CA VAL A 124 4.77 44.24 -2.10
C VAL A 124 5.16 43.92 -3.54
N ALA A 125 4.30 43.24 -4.29
CA ALA A 125 4.61 42.87 -5.67
C ALA A 125 4.67 44.09 -6.61
N GLY A 126 3.80 45.08 -6.40
CA GLY A 126 3.74 46.31 -7.19
C GLY A 126 4.81 47.36 -6.85
N ALA A 127 5.60 47.17 -5.80
CA ALA A 127 6.59 48.14 -5.31
C ALA A 127 7.90 47.46 -4.89
N PRO A 128 8.67 46.87 -5.84
CA PRO A 128 9.93 46.22 -5.51
C PRO A 128 10.99 47.25 -5.09
N PHE A 129 11.73 46.94 -4.02
CA PHE A 129 12.91 47.69 -3.58
C PHE A 129 14.18 46.87 -3.85
N SER A 130 15.27 47.53 -4.22
CA SER A 130 16.57 46.89 -4.47
C SER A 130 17.72 47.73 -3.95
N GLY A 131 18.87 47.11 -3.71
CA GLY A 131 20.03 47.73 -3.06
C GLY A 131 20.20 47.30 -1.60
N VAL A 132 21.29 47.76 -0.97
CA VAL A 132 21.56 47.48 0.45
C VAL A 132 20.97 48.62 1.28
N SER A 133 19.68 48.53 1.59
CA SER A 133 18.97 49.54 2.39
C SER A 133 17.94 48.91 3.34
N ILE A 134 17.50 49.69 4.33
CA ILE A 134 16.48 49.25 5.30
C ILE A 134 15.14 49.03 4.59
N GLU A 135 14.84 49.82 3.55
CA GLU A 135 13.65 49.68 2.72
C GLU A 135 13.65 48.34 1.99
N THR A 136 14.80 47.92 1.44
CA THR A 136 14.95 46.59 0.82
C THR A 136 14.78 45.48 1.84
N LEU A 137 15.32 45.62 3.06
CA LEU A 137 15.13 44.62 4.13
C LEU A 137 13.67 44.50 4.58
N ALA A 138 12.97 45.64 4.71
CA ALA A 138 11.55 45.68 5.03
C ALA A 138 10.72 45.03 3.93
N TRP A 139 11.00 45.35 2.67
CA TRP A 139 10.35 44.73 1.52
C TRP A 139 10.59 43.22 1.44
N LEU A 140 11.82 42.75 1.65
CA LEU A 140 12.13 41.31 1.69
C LEU A 140 11.33 40.60 2.79
N THR A 141 11.19 41.23 3.95
CA THR A 141 10.38 40.71 5.06
C THR A 141 8.91 40.60 4.69
N GLN A 142 8.34 41.64 4.07
CA GLN A 142 6.95 41.64 3.60
C GLN A 142 6.72 40.60 2.48
N SER A 143 7.66 40.49 1.55
CA SER A 143 7.67 39.48 0.48
C SER A 143 7.67 38.07 1.04
N ASN A 144 8.50 37.82 2.06
CA ASN A 144 8.52 36.54 2.76
C ASN A 144 7.17 36.23 3.44
N ILE A 145 6.56 37.20 4.13
CA ILE A 145 5.23 37.01 4.74
C ILE A 145 4.19 36.61 3.68
N CYS A 146 4.17 37.31 2.54
CA CYS A 146 3.28 37.00 1.42
C CYS A 146 3.53 35.61 0.83
N ALA A 147 4.80 35.21 0.68
CA ALA A 147 5.18 33.89 0.22
C ALA A 147 4.77 32.79 1.20
N CYS A 148 4.93 33.01 2.52
CA CYS A 148 4.50 32.08 3.57
C CYS A 148 3.00 31.82 3.52
N TRP A 149 2.16 32.84 3.30
CA TRP A 149 0.72 32.65 3.15
C TRP A 149 0.36 31.78 1.94
N LYS A 150 0.97 32.07 0.78
CA LYS A 150 0.78 31.28 -0.44
C LYS A 150 1.27 29.84 -0.27
N ALA A 151 2.41 29.65 0.40
CA ALA A 151 2.96 28.34 0.70
C ALA A 151 2.06 27.56 1.66
N SER A 152 1.56 28.17 2.75
CA SER A 152 0.65 27.53 3.69
C SER A 152 -0.63 27.06 2.97
N PHE A 153 -1.18 27.89 2.08
CA PHE A 153 -2.34 27.54 1.27
C PHE A 153 -2.06 26.36 0.34
N ALA A 154 -0.98 26.43 -0.46
CA ALA A 154 -0.61 25.38 -1.40
C ALA A 154 -0.34 24.04 -0.70
N TRP A 155 0.39 24.06 0.41
CA TRP A 155 0.63 22.85 1.21
C TRP A 155 -0.65 22.28 1.80
N SER A 156 -1.59 23.13 2.25
CA SER A 156 -2.88 22.65 2.77
C SER A 156 -3.70 21.93 1.70
N ILE A 157 -3.66 22.39 0.44
CA ILE A 157 -4.27 21.66 -0.69
C ILE A 157 -3.60 20.30 -0.88
N ILE A 158 -2.27 20.30 -1.02
CA ILE A 158 -1.50 19.08 -1.27
C ILE A 158 -1.78 18.05 -0.18
N LEU A 159 -1.76 18.46 1.09
CA LEU A 159 -1.98 17.57 2.23
C LEU A 159 -3.40 17.03 2.27
N ALA A 160 -4.43 17.87 2.04
CA ALA A 160 -5.80 17.41 1.95
C ALA A 160 -5.98 16.35 0.84
N VAL A 161 -5.41 16.58 -0.34
CA VAL A 161 -5.47 15.62 -1.46
C VAL A 161 -4.70 14.34 -1.13
N LEU A 162 -3.51 14.44 -0.54
CA LEU A 162 -2.69 13.28 -0.18
C LEU A 162 -3.32 12.42 0.92
N PHE A 163 -4.04 13.02 1.87
CA PHE A 163 -4.80 12.24 2.85
C PHE A 163 -6.02 11.58 2.24
N LEU A 164 -6.72 12.24 1.32
CA LEU A 164 -7.80 11.62 0.55
C LEU A 164 -7.28 10.41 -0.27
N TRP A 165 -6.13 10.58 -0.92
CA TRP A 165 -5.47 9.49 -1.64
C TRP A 165 -5.10 8.32 -0.72
N MET A 166 -4.61 8.58 0.49
CA MET A 166 -4.31 7.51 1.45
C MET A 166 -5.54 6.74 1.93
N ILE A 167 -6.70 7.40 2.05
CA ILE A 167 -7.97 6.71 2.35
C ILE A 167 -8.26 5.68 1.25
N ILE A 168 -8.06 6.04 -0.02
CA ILE A 168 -8.26 5.15 -1.17
C ILE A 168 -7.24 4.01 -1.15
N LEU A 169 -5.95 4.31 -0.95
CA LEU A 169 -4.89 3.31 -0.86
C LEU A 169 -5.16 2.30 0.26
N ALA A 170 -5.49 2.79 1.46
CA ALA A 170 -5.79 1.94 2.61
C ALA A 170 -7.01 1.04 2.35
N TRP A 171 -8.03 1.55 1.67
CA TRP A 171 -9.17 0.73 1.24
C TRP A 171 -8.72 -0.38 0.29
N GLN A 172 -7.93 -0.06 -0.74
CA GLN A 172 -7.46 -1.04 -1.72
C GLN A 172 -6.66 -2.16 -1.04
N VAL A 173 -5.74 -1.80 -0.16
CA VAL A 173 -4.96 -2.76 0.64
C VAL A 173 -5.87 -3.60 1.54
N GLN A 174 -6.96 -3.05 2.07
CA GLN A 174 -7.92 -3.79 2.89
C GLN A 174 -8.72 -4.83 2.09
N VAL A 175 -9.10 -4.49 0.85
CA VAL A 175 -9.85 -5.34 -0.07
C VAL A 175 -8.99 -6.49 -0.63
N GLY A 176 -7.66 -6.33 -0.60
CA GLY A 176 -6.70 -7.30 -1.10
C GLY A 176 -6.34 -7.05 -2.56
N ASP A 177 -5.20 -7.60 -3.00
CA ASP A 177 -4.72 -7.42 -4.36
C ASP A 177 -5.58 -8.22 -5.36
N SER A 178 -5.87 -7.64 -6.52
CA SER A 178 -6.47 -8.41 -7.62
C SER A 178 -5.45 -9.40 -8.18
N VAL A 179 -5.92 -10.55 -8.67
CA VAL A 179 -5.08 -11.47 -9.44
C VAL A 179 -4.62 -10.74 -10.72
N PRO A 180 -3.30 -10.66 -10.98
CA PRO A 180 -2.76 -9.88 -12.08
C PRO A 180 -3.12 -10.54 -13.43
N SER A 181 -3.28 -9.71 -14.44
CA SER A 181 -3.50 -10.15 -15.82
C SER A 181 -2.17 -10.60 -16.45
N ILE A 182 -1.69 -11.75 -16.02
CA ILE A 182 -0.47 -12.40 -16.53
C ILE A 182 -0.88 -13.67 -17.27
N GLU A 183 -0.28 -13.88 -18.45
CA GLU A 183 -0.45 -15.10 -19.22
C GLU A 183 0.62 -16.12 -18.82
N ILE A 184 0.20 -17.28 -18.32
CA ILE A 184 1.09 -18.42 -18.05
C ILE A 184 0.66 -19.65 -18.85
N GLN A 185 1.54 -20.63 -18.99
CA GLN A 185 1.33 -21.76 -19.90
C GLN A 185 0.62 -22.93 -19.20
N GLU A 186 -0.19 -23.70 -19.92
CA GLU A 186 -0.79 -24.95 -19.43
C GLU A 186 -0.66 -26.05 -20.49
N ASP A 187 -0.14 -27.22 -20.12
CA ASP A 187 0.04 -28.41 -20.96
C ASP A 187 0.99 -28.25 -22.17
N ALA A 188 1.08 -27.07 -22.80
CA ALA A 188 1.94 -26.80 -23.95
C ALA A 188 2.36 -25.31 -23.98
N PRO A 189 3.51 -24.97 -24.59
CA PRO A 189 4.01 -23.59 -24.60
C PRO A 189 3.12 -22.56 -25.32
N ASP A 190 2.32 -23.03 -26.29
CA ASP A 190 1.38 -22.24 -27.09
C ASP A 190 0.03 -22.04 -26.39
N LYS A 191 -0.33 -22.94 -25.46
CA LYS A 191 -1.57 -22.86 -24.70
C LYS A 191 -1.38 -21.95 -23.48
N LYS A 192 -1.66 -20.66 -23.71
CA LYS A 192 -1.62 -19.61 -22.69
C LYS A 192 -2.93 -19.48 -21.92
N VAL A 193 -2.81 -19.14 -20.65
CA VAL A 193 -3.91 -18.98 -19.70
C VAL A 193 -3.71 -17.67 -18.96
N ASN A 194 -4.69 -16.77 -19.05
CA ASN A 194 -4.69 -15.54 -18.29
C ASN A 194 -5.24 -15.79 -16.88
N LEU A 195 -4.44 -15.46 -15.85
CA LEU A 195 -4.81 -15.69 -14.46
C LEU A 195 -5.98 -14.83 -13.98
N ALA A 196 -6.06 -13.57 -14.40
CA ALA A 196 -7.17 -12.68 -14.03
C ALA A 196 -8.50 -13.18 -14.62
N VAL A 197 -8.48 -13.78 -15.81
CA VAL A 197 -9.67 -14.41 -16.41
C VAL A 197 -10.01 -15.72 -15.69
N LEU A 198 -9.00 -16.55 -15.40
CA LEU A 198 -9.19 -17.83 -14.72
C LEU A 198 -9.83 -17.66 -13.34
N PHE A 199 -9.40 -16.64 -12.60
CA PHE A 199 -9.88 -16.37 -11.25
C PHE A 199 -10.90 -15.23 -11.20
N GLY A 200 -11.38 -14.74 -12.33
CA GLY A 200 -12.19 -13.51 -12.43
C GLY A 200 -13.58 -13.60 -11.81
N SER A 201 -14.09 -14.81 -11.55
CA SER A 201 -15.37 -15.05 -10.90
C SER A 201 -15.34 -16.33 -10.06
N GLY A 202 -15.99 -16.28 -8.90
CA GLY A 202 -16.09 -17.38 -7.95
C GLY A 202 -14.87 -17.54 -7.06
N LYS A 203 -14.90 -18.60 -6.24
CA LYS A 203 -13.79 -18.97 -5.36
C LYS A 203 -12.65 -19.61 -6.15
N GLY A 204 -11.43 -19.34 -5.71
CA GLY A 204 -10.26 -20.00 -6.23
C GLY A 204 -9.15 -20.18 -5.20
N LEU A 205 -8.23 -21.08 -5.53
CA LEU A 205 -7.06 -21.40 -4.74
C LEU A 205 -5.83 -21.46 -5.65
N ILE A 206 -4.84 -20.63 -5.35
CA ILE A 206 -3.54 -20.62 -6.03
C ILE A 206 -2.51 -21.22 -5.08
N ILE A 207 -1.81 -22.27 -5.52
CA ILE A 207 -0.75 -22.92 -4.77
C ILE A 207 0.56 -22.72 -5.52
N GLY A 208 1.50 -21.99 -4.93
CA GLY A 208 2.85 -21.83 -5.47
C GLY A 208 3.81 -22.87 -4.92
N VAL A 209 4.61 -23.49 -5.79
CA VAL A 209 5.64 -24.43 -5.36
C VAL A 209 7.01 -24.16 -6.00
N PRO A 210 8.12 -24.40 -5.27
CA PRO A 210 9.48 -24.18 -5.79
C PRO A 210 9.84 -25.00 -7.03
N ALA A 211 9.46 -26.27 -7.06
CA ALA A 211 9.80 -27.15 -8.17
C ALA A 211 8.84 -28.34 -8.27
N ALA A 212 8.35 -28.58 -9.49
CA ALA A 212 7.77 -29.87 -9.85
C ALA A 212 8.77 -31.01 -9.58
N PHE A 213 8.27 -32.18 -9.20
CA PHE A 213 9.05 -33.37 -8.85
C PHE A 213 9.99 -33.26 -7.63
N SER A 214 10.04 -32.12 -6.92
CA SER A 214 10.80 -32.04 -5.67
C SER A 214 10.12 -32.82 -4.53
N PRO A 215 10.88 -33.34 -3.54
CA PRO A 215 10.34 -34.25 -2.52
C PRO A 215 9.16 -33.67 -1.74
N THR A 216 9.31 -32.48 -1.17
CA THR A 216 8.24 -31.84 -0.39
C THR A 216 7.02 -31.55 -1.25
N CYS A 217 7.20 -31.09 -2.49
CA CYS A 217 6.07 -30.75 -3.36
C CYS A 217 5.31 -31.99 -3.83
N SER A 218 6.01 -33.10 -4.08
CA SER A 218 5.43 -34.29 -4.72
C SER A 218 5.02 -35.38 -3.75
N ASN A 219 5.57 -35.40 -2.53
CA ASN A 219 5.27 -36.45 -1.54
C ASN A 219 4.31 -35.97 -0.44
N THR A 220 4.21 -34.67 -0.21
CA THR A 220 3.40 -34.10 0.89
C THR A 220 2.53 -32.95 0.40
N HIS A 221 3.12 -31.79 0.10
CA HIS A 221 2.36 -30.55 -0.11
C HIS A 221 1.19 -30.67 -1.10
N ILE A 222 1.44 -31.06 -2.36
CA ILE A 222 0.36 -31.19 -3.35
C ILE A 222 -0.53 -32.40 -3.10
N PRO A 223 -0.01 -33.61 -2.85
CA PRO A 223 -0.85 -34.75 -2.49
C PRO A 223 -1.85 -34.46 -1.36
N ASP A 224 -1.42 -33.75 -0.31
CA ASP A 224 -2.28 -33.40 0.83
C ASP A 224 -3.48 -32.53 0.38
N TYR A 225 -3.28 -31.60 -0.57
CA TYR A 225 -4.39 -30.85 -1.17
C TYR A 225 -5.30 -31.77 -1.99
N LEU A 226 -4.74 -32.64 -2.83
CA LEU A 226 -5.49 -33.52 -3.72
C LEU A 226 -6.35 -34.54 -2.94
N SER A 227 -5.90 -34.98 -1.76
CA SER A 227 -6.65 -35.88 -0.87
C SER A 227 -7.64 -35.16 0.05
N HIS A 228 -7.67 -33.83 0.09
CA HIS A 228 -8.48 -33.09 1.05
C HIS A 228 -9.94 -32.98 0.59
N ASP A 229 -10.89 -33.39 1.45
CA ASP A 229 -12.33 -33.45 1.11
C ASP A 229 -12.90 -32.09 0.66
N LYS A 230 -12.51 -31.02 1.35
CA LYS A 230 -12.92 -29.64 1.05
C LYS A 230 -12.24 -29.01 -0.18
N LEU A 231 -11.37 -29.71 -0.91
CA LEU A 231 -10.74 -29.17 -2.13
C LEU A 231 -11.79 -28.76 -3.16
N LYS A 232 -12.90 -29.51 -3.23
CA LYS A 232 -14.03 -29.22 -4.14
C LYS A 232 -14.73 -27.90 -3.82
N ASP A 233 -14.72 -27.47 -2.55
CA ASP A 233 -15.34 -26.23 -2.09
C ASP A 233 -14.46 -24.99 -2.36
N ALA A 234 -13.18 -25.21 -2.72
CA ALA A 234 -12.22 -24.16 -3.03
C ALA A 234 -12.44 -23.54 -4.42
N GLY A 235 -13.30 -24.14 -5.26
CA GLY A 235 -13.59 -23.67 -6.61
C GLY A 235 -12.44 -23.95 -7.58
N THR A 236 -11.99 -22.92 -8.30
CA THR A 236 -10.89 -23.06 -9.27
C THR A 236 -9.57 -23.26 -8.55
N VAL A 237 -8.91 -24.41 -8.73
CA VAL A 237 -7.59 -24.68 -8.12
C VAL A 237 -6.49 -24.66 -9.17
N ALA A 238 -5.46 -23.85 -8.96
CA ALA A 238 -4.27 -23.81 -9.81
C ALA A 238 -2.98 -23.96 -8.99
N ILE A 239 -2.14 -24.92 -9.40
CA ILE A 239 -0.78 -25.10 -8.91
C ILE A 239 0.16 -24.39 -9.89
N ILE A 240 0.97 -23.46 -9.40
CA ILE A 240 1.90 -22.66 -10.21
C ILE A 240 3.34 -22.97 -9.79
N THR A 241 4.20 -23.22 -10.77
CA THR A 241 5.63 -23.43 -10.53
C THR A 241 6.47 -22.87 -11.67
N THR A 242 7.72 -22.51 -11.35
CA THR A 242 8.71 -21.96 -12.31
C THR A 242 9.39 -23.09 -13.08
N ASN A 243 8.58 -23.92 -13.73
CA ASN A 243 8.99 -24.94 -14.69
C ASN A 243 8.28 -24.68 -16.03
N ASP A 244 8.79 -25.25 -17.11
CA ASP A 244 8.15 -25.18 -18.43
C ASP A 244 6.88 -26.04 -18.50
N ALA A 245 6.07 -25.79 -19.54
CA ALA A 245 4.78 -26.45 -19.75
C ALA A 245 4.88 -27.98 -19.93
N PHE A 246 6.01 -28.50 -20.42
CA PHE A 246 6.18 -29.94 -20.60
C PHE A 246 6.39 -30.64 -19.26
N VAL A 247 7.22 -30.06 -18.39
CA VAL A 247 7.45 -30.56 -17.04
C VAL A 247 6.17 -30.50 -16.20
N THR A 248 5.44 -29.38 -16.23
CA THR A 248 4.19 -29.25 -15.46
C THR A 248 3.12 -30.21 -15.96
N LYS A 249 3.02 -30.47 -17.27
CA LYS A 249 2.12 -31.50 -17.84
C LYS A 249 2.46 -32.90 -17.34
N ALA A 250 3.74 -33.27 -17.38
CA ALA A 250 4.18 -34.59 -16.91
C ALA A 250 3.89 -34.75 -15.41
N TRP A 251 4.14 -33.70 -14.63
CA TRP A 251 3.90 -33.70 -13.19
C TRP A 251 2.40 -33.76 -12.83
N LYS A 252 1.56 -33.00 -13.56
CA LYS A 252 0.09 -33.07 -13.46
C LYS A 252 -0.44 -34.49 -13.61
N LYS A 253 0.09 -35.22 -14.61
CA LYS A 253 -0.27 -36.63 -14.84
C LYS A 253 0.24 -37.53 -13.71
N ALA A 254 1.48 -37.33 -13.25
CA ALA A 254 2.07 -38.12 -12.18
C ALA A 254 1.32 -37.97 -10.84
N LEU A 255 0.78 -36.78 -10.56
CA LEU A 255 0.00 -36.48 -9.36
C LEU A 255 -1.46 -36.95 -9.44
N GLY A 256 -1.97 -37.30 -10.63
CA GLY A 256 -3.40 -37.57 -10.83
C GLY A 256 -4.30 -36.33 -10.70
N ALA A 257 -3.71 -35.12 -10.75
CA ALA A 257 -4.41 -33.85 -10.56
C ALA A 257 -5.52 -33.60 -11.62
N GLU A 258 -5.37 -34.17 -12.81
CA GLU A 258 -6.34 -34.07 -13.91
C GLU A 258 -7.70 -34.68 -13.56
N ALA A 259 -7.73 -35.78 -12.80
CA ALA A 259 -8.97 -36.43 -12.39
C ALA A 259 -9.79 -35.58 -11.40
N LEU A 260 -9.15 -34.61 -10.76
CA LEU A 260 -9.75 -33.70 -9.77
C LEU A 260 -10.03 -32.31 -10.33
N GLY A 261 -9.79 -32.08 -11.64
CA GLY A 261 -9.95 -30.77 -12.26
C GLY A 261 -8.93 -29.73 -11.78
N VAL A 262 -7.85 -30.15 -11.11
CA VAL A 262 -6.80 -29.24 -10.63
C VAL A 262 -5.88 -28.88 -11.79
N ARG A 263 -5.70 -27.59 -12.01
CA ARG A 263 -4.84 -27.06 -13.07
C ARG A 263 -3.40 -26.97 -12.57
N VAL A 264 -2.45 -27.32 -13.43
CA VAL A 264 -1.01 -27.15 -13.14
C VAL A 264 -0.44 -26.26 -14.22
N LEU A 265 -0.01 -25.06 -13.83
CA LEU A 265 0.38 -23.97 -14.71
C LEU A 265 1.88 -23.72 -14.61
N ALA A 266 2.48 -23.44 -15.76
CA ALA A 266 3.90 -23.19 -15.95
C ALA A 266 4.18 -21.69 -16.01
N ASP A 267 4.83 -21.17 -14.97
CA ASP A 267 5.41 -19.83 -14.93
C ASP A 267 6.87 -19.90 -15.40
N ALA A 268 7.08 -20.30 -16.66
CA ALA A 268 8.39 -20.65 -17.19
C ALA A 268 9.45 -19.53 -17.06
N GLN A 269 9.00 -18.27 -17.14
CA GLN A 269 9.88 -17.08 -17.05
C GLN A 269 9.91 -16.46 -15.65
N GLY A 270 9.10 -16.97 -14.71
CA GLY A 270 8.97 -16.40 -13.37
C GLY A 270 8.25 -15.05 -13.35
N GLU A 271 7.46 -14.71 -14.37
CA GLU A 271 6.77 -13.42 -14.47
C GLU A 271 5.71 -13.28 -13.39
N PHE A 272 4.94 -14.35 -13.16
CA PHE A 272 3.97 -14.37 -12.07
C PHE A 272 4.68 -14.32 -10.71
N ALA A 273 5.72 -15.14 -10.51
CA ALA A 273 6.47 -15.15 -9.25
C ALA A 273 7.09 -13.78 -8.91
N LYS A 274 7.57 -13.05 -9.93
CA LYS A 274 8.06 -11.67 -9.78
C LYS A 274 6.94 -10.70 -9.44
N ALA A 275 5.83 -10.75 -10.18
CA ALA A 275 4.71 -9.84 -9.99
C ALA A 275 4.08 -9.96 -8.59
N TRP A 276 4.15 -11.14 -7.98
CA TRP A 276 3.65 -11.41 -6.63
C TRP A 276 4.70 -11.30 -5.53
N ASP A 277 5.94 -10.89 -5.86
CA ASP A 277 7.08 -10.87 -4.93
C ASP A 277 7.31 -12.21 -4.19
N VAL A 278 6.92 -13.30 -4.85
CA VAL A 278 7.10 -14.67 -4.39
C VAL A 278 8.25 -15.34 -5.14
N GLN A 279 9.14 -14.59 -5.78
CA GLN A 279 10.38 -15.16 -6.31
C GLN A 279 11.45 -15.24 -5.21
N PHE A 280 12.25 -16.32 -5.20
CA PHE A 280 13.47 -16.40 -4.41
C PHE A 280 14.61 -16.98 -5.24
N ASP A 281 15.85 -16.66 -4.86
CA ASP A 281 17.02 -17.22 -5.50
C ASP A 281 17.25 -18.66 -5.04
N ALA A 282 16.85 -19.60 -5.90
CA ALA A 282 17.10 -21.02 -5.73
C ALA A 282 18.20 -21.52 -6.69
N SER A 283 18.89 -20.61 -7.40
CA SER A 283 19.89 -20.96 -8.42
C SER A 283 20.96 -21.93 -7.91
N PRO A 284 21.46 -21.84 -6.66
CA PRO A 284 22.44 -22.80 -6.14
C PRO A 284 21.96 -24.26 -6.06
N VAL A 285 20.66 -24.50 -6.01
CA VAL A 285 20.08 -25.84 -5.80
C VAL A 285 19.26 -26.29 -7.02
N LEU A 286 18.57 -25.37 -7.69
CA LEU A 286 17.58 -25.63 -8.73
C LEU A 286 17.92 -24.98 -10.08
N GLY A 287 19.09 -24.33 -10.18
CA GLY A 287 19.66 -23.76 -11.42
C GLY A 287 19.15 -22.37 -11.79
N ASN A 288 17.91 -22.04 -11.46
CA ASN A 288 17.30 -20.73 -11.73
C ASN A 288 16.48 -20.24 -10.52
N PRO A 289 16.18 -18.93 -10.42
CA PRO A 289 15.24 -18.41 -9.44
C PRO A 289 13.87 -19.08 -9.55
N ARG A 290 13.25 -19.38 -8.41
CA ARG A 290 11.98 -20.13 -8.34
C ARG A 290 10.92 -19.38 -7.55
N SER A 291 9.68 -19.83 -7.71
CA SER A 291 8.57 -19.41 -6.85
C SER A 291 8.73 -19.96 -5.42
N LYS A 292 8.54 -19.12 -4.41
CA LYS A 292 8.42 -19.52 -3.00
C LYS A 292 7.23 -20.47 -2.86
N ARG A 293 7.24 -21.28 -1.82
CA ARG A 293 6.06 -22.04 -1.44
C ARG A 293 5.04 -21.09 -0.83
N PHE A 294 3.83 -21.08 -1.37
CA PHE A 294 2.73 -20.30 -0.82
C PHE A 294 1.37 -20.90 -1.17
N ALA A 295 0.33 -20.45 -0.48
CA ALA A 295 -1.06 -20.67 -0.87
C ALA A 295 -1.83 -19.35 -0.80
N ALA A 296 -2.71 -19.10 -1.76
CA ALA A 296 -3.55 -17.91 -1.81
C ALA A 296 -5.00 -18.25 -2.14
N VAL A 297 -5.92 -17.71 -1.35
CA VAL A 297 -7.36 -17.87 -1.54
C VAL A 297 -7.88 -16.66 -2.28
N VAL A 298 -8.58 -16.91 -3.37
CA VAL A 298 -9.13 -15.89 -4.26
C VAL A 298 -10.66 -15.96 -4.23
N ASP A 299 -11.31 -14.81 -4.30
CA ASP A 299 -12.76 -14.69 -4.43
C ASP A 299 -13.07 -13.56 -5.41
N ASP A 300 -13.78 -13.88 -6.51
CA ASP A 300 -14.15 -12.95 -7.58
C ASP A 300 -12.96 -12.07 -8.06
N GLY A 301 -11.85 -12.72 -8.39
CA GLY A 301 -10.64 -12.08 -8.91
C GLY A 301 -9.77 -11.39 -7.86
N LYS A 302 -10.17 -11.42 -6.58
CA LYS A 302 -9.46 -10.73 -5.49
C LYS A 302 -8.83 -11.71 -4.52
N VAL A 303 -7.59 -11.45 -4.17
CA VAL A 303 -6.84 -12.25 -3.21
C VAL A 303 -7.31 -11.91 -1.81
N THR A 304 -8.00 -12.86 -1.18
CA THR A 304 -8.53 -12.70 0.17
C THR A 304 -7.51 -13.12 1.23
N LYS A 305 -6.73 -14.18 1.02
CA LYS A 305 -5.70 -14.63 1.97
C LYS A 305 -4.47 -15.07 1.20
N VAL A 306 -3.28 -14.80 1.73
CA VAL A 306 -2.00 -15.29 1.20
C VAL A 306 -1.15 -15.80 2.35
N PHE A 307 -0.56 -16.97 2.15
CA PHE A 307 0.29 -17.66 3.09
C PHE A 307 1.60 -18.01 2.42
N VAL A 308 2.60 -17.13 2.53
CA VAL A 308 3.95 -17.36 2.02
C VAL A 308 4.82 -17.94 3.13
N GLU A 309 5.56 -19.00 2.82
CA GLU A 309 6.46 -19.64 3.78
C GLU A 309 7.66 -18.71 4.09
N PRO A 310 8.03 -18.52 5.37
CA PRO A 310 9.04 -17.55 5.77
C PRO A 310 10.45 -17.90 5.27
N ASP A 311 10.74 -19.18 5.10
CA ASP A 311 11.99 -19.74 4.59
C ASP A 311 11.92 -20.05 3.09
N SER A 312 10.86 -19.60 2.39
CA SER A 312 10.59 -19.84 0.97
C SER A 312 10.28 -21.28 0.56
N VAL A 313 10.65 -22.30 1.33
CA VAL A 313 10.56 -23.71 0.93
C VAL A 313 9.85 -24.63 1.93
N GLY A 314 9.74 -24.21 3.19
CA GLY A 314 9.11 -24.95 4.28
C GLY A 314 7.64 -25.26 4.00
N LEU A 315 7.01 -26.08 4.84
CA LEU A 315 5.60 -26.46 4.71
C LEU A 315 4.90 -26.29 6.05
N THR A 316 4.39 -25.09 6.30
CA THR A 316 3.69 -24.73 7.54
C THR A 316 2.47 -23.86 7.26
N GLY A 317 2.67 -22.64 6.77
CA GLY A 317 1.62 -21.67 6.49
C GLY A 317 0.75 -22.04 5.29
N SER A 318 1.32 -22.75 4.32
CA SER A 318 0.72 -23.11 3.04
C SER A 318 0.24 -24.56 2.95
N ALA A 319 0.22 -25.28 4.08
CA ALA A 319 -0.23 -26.68 4.16
C ALA A 319 -1.75 -26.80 3.94
N ALA A 320 -2.19 -27.90 3.32
CA ALA A 320 -3.60 -28.11 2.96
C ALA A 320 -4.55 -27.98 4.15
N GLU A 321 -4.23 -28.62 5.27
CA GLU A 321 -5.00 -28.55 6.52
C GLU A 321 -5.23 -27.11 6.97
N LYS A 322 -4.25 -26.23 6.82
CA LYS A 322 -4.36 -24.85 7.28
C LYS A 322 -5.20 -23.97 6.35
N ILE A 323 -5.26 -24.32 5.07
CA ILE A 323 -5.97 -23.55 4.05
C ILE A 323 -7.41 -24.00 3.89
N LEU A 324 -7.64 -25.32 3.95
CA LEU A 324 -8.93 -25.94 3.73
C LEU A 324 -9.61 -26.37 5.04
N GLY A 325 -8.86 -26.65 6.12
CA GLY A 325 -9.33 -27.13 7.44
C GLY A 325 -9.77 -26.03 8.37
#